data_AF-A0A923L5T0-F1
#
_entry.id   AF-A0A923L5T0-F1
#
_cell.length_a   1.000
_cell.length_b   1.000
_cell.length_c   1.000
_cell.angle_alpha   90.00
_cell.angle_beta   90.00
_cell.angle_gamma   90.00
#
_symmetry.space_group_name_H-M   'P 1'
#
loop_
_entity.id
_entity.type
_entity.pdbx_description
1 polymer ?
#
loop_
_entity_poly.entity_id
_entity_poly.type
_entity_poly.pdbx_seq_one_letter_code
_entity_poly.pdbx_strand_id
1 'polypeptide(L)' 'MSGIGVPGLILILIVALVIFGPSKLPEIGKAFGSSLREFRNAAKDIVSEDNKQEKPVNEVNTTIKND' A
#
# COMPACT_ATOMS: atom_id res chain seq x y z
N MET A 1 -25.31 19.37 21.25
CA MET A 1 -25.81 18.66 20.04
C MET A 1 -24.73 17.68 19.61
N SER A 2 -24.69 16.49 20.21
CA SER A 2 -23.72 15.46 19.80
C SER A 2 -24.13 14.94 18.44
N GLY A 3 -23.39 15.36 17.42
CA GLY A 3 -23.55 14.89 16.06
C GLY A 3 -23.47 13.38 16.00
N ILE A 4 -24.17 12.84 15.02
CA ILE A 4 -24.17 11.46 14.55
C ILE A 4 -22.74 10.92 14.56
N GLY A 5 -22.38 10.26 15.66
CA GLY A 5 -21.05 9.68 15.85
C GLY A 5 -20.99 8.26 15.30
N VAL A 6 -20.11 7.45 15.89
CA VAL A 6 -20.02 6.02 15.61
C VAL A 6 -21.39 5.30 15.61
N PRO A 7 -22.35 5.60 16.52
CA PRO A 7 -23.67 4.97 16.50
C PRO A 7 -24.46 5.19 15.20
N GLY A 8 -24.36 6.38 14.62
CA GLY A 8 -25.05 6.68 13.36
C GLY A 8 -24.42 6.00 12.15
N LEU A 9 -23.09 5.88 12.15
CA LEU A 9 -22.37 5.11 11.14
C LEU A 9 -22.78 3.63 11.18
N ILE A 10 -22.92 3.05 12.37
CA ILE A 10 -23.40 1.66 12.55
C ILE A 10 -24.81 1.48 11.98
N LEU A 11 -25.72 2.44 12.21
CA LEU A 11 -27.08 2.36 11.66
C LEU A 11 -27.08 2.32 10.13
N ILE A 12 -26.28 3.18 9.49
CA ILE A 12 -26.11 3.19 8.02
C ILE A 12 -25.51 1.86 7.55
N LEU A 13 -24.53 1.33 8.28
CA LEU A 13 -23.87 0.06 7.98
C LEU A 13 -24.89 -1.10 8.02
N ILE A 14 -25.78 -1.14 9.01
CA ILE A 14 -26.84 -2.16 9.10
C ILE A 14 -27.76 -2.08 7.88
N VAL A 15 -28.22 -0.89 7.48
CA VAL A 15 -29.07 -0.73 6.29
C VAL A 15 -28.35 -1.20 5.03
N ALA A 16 -27.08 -0.84 4.87
CA ALA A 16 -26.25 -1.32 3.77
C ALA A 16 -26.08 -2.85 3.79
N LEU A 17 -25.92 -3.45 4.97
CA LEU A 17 -25.81 -4.90 5.12
C LEU A 17 -27.10 -5.65 4.80
N VAL A 18 -28.28 -5.04 5.02
CA VAL A 18 -29.54 -5.65 4.60
C VAL A 18 -29.63 -5.71 3.07
N ILE A 19 -29.16 -4.68 2.37
CA ILE A 19 -29.18 -4.61 0.90
C ILE A 19 -28.11 -5.50 0.27
N PHE A 20 -26.86 -5.41 0.75
CA PHE A 20 -25.71 -6.09 0.16
C PHE A 20 -25.43 -7.48 0.77
N GLY A 21 -25.77 -7.67 2.04
CA GLY A 21 -25.45 -8.85 2.86
C GLY A 21 -24.10 -8.74 3.59
N PRO A 22 -23.96 -9.28 4.81
CA PRO A 22 -22.70 -9.22 5.58
C PRO A 22 -21.54 -9.95 4.92
N SER A 23 -21.81 -10.97 4.10
CA SER A 23 -20.78 -11.72 3.37
C SER A 23 -20.07 -10.90 2.28
N LYS A 24 -20.65 -9.79 1.83
CA LYS A 24 -20.11 -8.98 0.72
C LYS A 24 -19.03 -8.01 1.17
N LEU A 25 -19.09 -7.53 2.42
CA LEU A 25 -18.01 -6.72 2.99
C LEU A 25 -16.64 -7.41 2.99
N PRO A 26 -16.48 -8.65 3.50
CA PRO A 26 -15.18 -9.34 3.46
C PRO A 26 -14.75 -9.72 2.03
N GLU A 27 -15.70 -9.97 1.12
CA GLU A 27 -15.41 -10.26 -0.29
C GLU A 27 -14.80 -9.03 -0.99
N ILE A 28 -15.48 -7.87 -0.89
CA ILE A 28 -15.01 -6.59 -1.42
C ILE A 28 -13.70 -6.18 -0.74
N GLY A 29 -13.58 -6.37 0.58
CA GLY A 29 -12.37 -6.06 1.33
C GLY A 29 -11.16 -6.90 0.88
N LYS A 30 -11.35 -8.19 0.57
CA LYS A 30 -10.29 -9.05 0.01
C LYS A 30 -9.88 -8.60 -1.39
N ALA A 31 -10.84 -8.32 -2.25
CA ALA A 31 -10.57 -7.85 -3.62
C ALA A 31 -9.82 -6.50 -3.61
N PHE A 32 -10.37 -5.51 -2.91
CA PHE A 32 -9.77 -4.19 -2.76
C PHE A 32 -8.43 -4.22 -2.04
N GLY A 33 -8.30 -5.06 -1.01
CA GLY A 33 -7.06 -5.22 -0.25
C GLY A 33 -5.92 -5.79 -1.08
N SER A 34 -6.19 -6.75 -1.97
CA SER A 34 -5.21 -7.27 -2.92
C SER A 34 -4.77 -6.18 -3.90
N SER A 35 -5.70 -5.42 -4.47
CA SER A 35 -5.38 -4.29 -5.37
C SER A 35 -4.56 -3.21 -4.66
N LEU A 36 -4.92 -2.85 -3.43
CA LEU A 36 -4.17 -1.87 -2.65
C LEU A 36 -2.78 -2.38 -2.27
N ARG A 37 -2.62 -3.68 -2.02
CA ARG A 37 -1.32 -4.31 -1.74
C ARG A 37 -0.41 -4.23 -2.96
N GLU A 38 -0.91 -4.56 -4.14
CA GLU A 38 -0.18 -4.46 -5.41
C GLU A 38 0.19 -3.00 -5.71
N PHE A 39 -0.77 -2.08 -5.57
CA PHE A 39 -0.54 -0.65 -5.73
C PHE A 39 0.54 -0.14 -4.77
N ARG A 40 0.50 -0.54 -3.49
CA ARG A 40 1.52 -0.18 -2.50
C ARG A 40 2.90 -0.72 -2.86
N ASN A 41 2.99 -1.93 -3.39
CA ASN A 41 4.27 -2.52 -3.80
C ASN A 41 4.84 -1.77 -5.01
N ALA A 42 4.02 -1.53 -6.04
CA ALA A 42 4.43 -0.75 -7.20
C ALA A 42 4.87 0.67 -6.81
N ALA A 43 4.09 1.34 -5.95
CA ALA A 43 4.45 2.67 -5.44
C ALA A 43 5.78 2.65 -4.66
N LYS A 44 6.05 1.59 -3.89
CA LYS A 44 7.33 1.41 -3.17
C LYS A 44 8.50 1.21 -4.13
N ASP A 45 8.33 0.44 -5.18
CA ASP A 45 9.40 0.20 -6.15
C ASP A 45 9.78 1.51 -6.86
N ILE A 46 8.79 2.30 -7.28
CA ILE A 46 9.01 3.64 -7.88
C ILE A 46 9.80 4.56 -6.93
N VAL A 47 9.38 4.66 -5.67
CA VAL A 47 10.07 5.50 -4.67
C VAL A 47 11.48 4.99 -4.36
N SER A 48 11.69 3.67 -4.41
CA SER A 48 12.99 3.04 -4.13
C SER A 48 13.95 3.17 -5.31
N GLU A 49 13.47 3.17 -6.55
CA GLU A 49 14.29 3.36 -7.75
C GLU A 49 14.80 4.81 -7.87
N ASP A 50 14.00 5.80 -7.48
CA ASP A 50 14.46 7.20 -7.37
C ASP A 50 15.55 7.39 -6.29
N ASN A 51 15.61 6.52 -5.27
CA ASN A 51 16.65 6.53 -4.23
C ASN A 51 17.85 5.62 -4.56
N LYS A 52 17.83 4.87 -5.67
CA LYS A 52 18.87 3.88 -6.02
C LYS A 52 19.79 4.37 -7.15
N GLN A 53 20.02 5.68 -7.21
CA GLN A 53 21.08 6.31 -8.02
C GLN A 53 22.21 6.88 -7.15
N GLU A 54 22.59 6.19 -6.06
CA GLU A 54 23.92 6.35 -5.45
C GLU A 54 24.52 4.96 -5.23
N LYS A 55 25.07 4.37 -6.28
CA LYS A 55 26.15 3.39 -6.12
C LYS A 55 27.46 4.18 -6.15
N PRO A 56 28.31 4.16 -5.10
CA PRO A 56 29.65 4.70 -5.22
C PRO A 56 30.41 3.82 -6.22
N VAL A 57 30.62 4.35 -7.42
CA VAL A 57 31.59 3.84 -8.39
C VAL A 57 32.96 4.27 -7.87
N ASN A 58 33.60 3.46 -7.03
CA ASN A 58 35.02 3.61 -6.71
C ASN A 58 35.58 2.30 -6.13
N GLU A 59 35.96 1.37 -7.00
CA GLU A 59 37.15 0.57 -6.78
C GLU A 59 37.78 0.25 -8.15
N VAL A 60 38.47 1.26 -8.67
CA VAL A 60 39.34 1.15 -9.85
C VAL A 60 40.56 0.34 -9.43
N ASN A 61 40.78 -0.77 -10.15
CA ASN A 61 42.03 -1.51 -10.18
C ASN A 61 43.25 -0.57 -10.22
N THR A 62 43.98 -0.45 -9.12
CA THR A 62 45.40 -0.07 -9.11
C THR A 62 46.23 -1.25 -8.60
N THR A 63 46.21 -2.35 -9.36
CA THR A 63 47.17 -3.45 -9.26
C THR A 63 47.79 -3.70 -10.63
N ILE A 64 48.28 -2.64 -11.29
CA ILE A 64 49.22 -2.78 -12.40
C ILE A 64 50.16 -1.57 -12.31
N LYS A 65 51.47 -1.82 -12.27
CA LYS A 65 52.61 -0.89 -12.17
C LYS A 65 52.97 -0.46 -10.75
N ASN A 66 53.91 -1.17 -10.15
CA ASN A 66 55.27 -0.65 -10.11
C ASN A 66 56.27 -1.81 -10.12
N ASP A 67 57.23 -1.67 -11.03
CA ASP A 67 58.47 -2.42 -11.14
C ASP A 67 59.36 -2.28 -9.89
#